data_AF-A0A7K4Z6U2-F1
#
_entry.id   AF-A0A7K4Z6U2-F1
#
_cell.length_a   1.000
_cell.length_b   1.000
_cell.length_c   1.000
_cell.angle_alpha   90.00
_cell.angle_beta   90.00
_cell.angle_gamma   90.00
#
_symmetry.space_group_name_H-M   'P 1'
#
loop_
_entity.id
_entity.type
_entity.pdbx_description
1 polymer ?
#
loop_
_entity_poly.entity_id
_entity_poly.type
_entity_poly.pdbx_seq_one_letter_code
_entity_poly.pdbx_strand_id
1 'polypeptide(L)'
;QSQRRGPRVDMAPEIAAAVGFVSSLLRTRGCVSEQQLQVFSGALREALAEHYKHHWFPEKPFKGSGYRCIRINHKMDPLISKAASQIGLSLPQLYQLLPSELTLWVDPYEVSYRIGEDGSICVLYDATATKPASSKPVSSYGMLTCKNQMMLGRSSPAKNYIMTVSS
;
A
#
# COMPACT_ATOMS: atom_id res chain seq x y z
N GLN A 1 -2.95 -35.74 -18.10
CA GLN A 1 -1.78 -35.01 -17.57
C GLN A 1 -2.25 -34.08 -16.46
N SER A 2 -1.98 -34.42 -15.20
CA SER A 2 -2.37 -33.60 -14.05
C SER A 2 -1.28 -32.56 -13.81
N GLN A 3 -1.55 -31.32 -14.21
CA GLN A 3 -0.64 -30.21 -13.98
C GLN A 3 -0.73 -29.84 -12.50
N ARG A 4 0.27 -30.26 -11.72
CA ARG A 4 0.42 -29.88 -10.31
C ARG A 4 0.47 -28.34 -10.24
N ARG A 5 -0.63 -27.72 -9.82
CA ARG A 5 -0.63 -26.31 -9.44
C ARG A 5 0.25 -26.20 -8.20
N GLY A 6 1.37 -25.48 -8.31
CA GLY A 6 2.15 -25.07 -7.15
C GLY A 6 1.28 -24.29 -6.16
N PRO A 7 1.71 -24.14 -4.89
CA PRO A 7 0.96 -23.37 -3.91
C PRO A 7 0.67 -21.98 -4.48
N ARG A 8 -0.61 -21.66 -4.67
CA ARG A 8 -1.02 -20.32 -5.08
C ARG A 8 -0.67 -19.41 -3.93
N VAL A 9 0.30 -18.53 -4.12
CA VAL A 9 0.57 -17.45 -3.18
C VAL A 9 -0.63 -16.52 -3.25
N ASP A 10 -1.37 -16.47 -2.16
CA ASP A 10 -2.53 -15.61 -2.00
C ASP A 10 -2.06 -14.15 -1.86
N MET A 11 -2.70 -13.25 -2.60
CA MET A 11 -2.44 -11.80 -2.58
C MET A 11 -3.12 -11.09 -1.40
N ALA A 12 -3.94 -11.81 -0.64
CA ALA A 12 -4.70 -11.28 0.48
C ALA A 12 -3.87 -10.53 1.54
N PRO A 13 -2.69 -10.99 2.01
CA PRO A 13 -1.94 -10.27 3.04
C PRO A 13 -1.38 -8.94 2.52
N GLU A 14 -0.90 -8.88 1.28
CA GLU A 14 -0.40 -7.66 0.67
C GLU A 14 -1.53 -6.65 0.43
N ILE A 15 -2.66 -7.11 -0.10
CA ILE A 15 -3.85 -6.26 -0.27
C ILE A 15 -4.33 -5.74 1.10
N ALA A 16 -4.36 -6.60 2.13
CA ALA A 16 -4.78 -6.18 3.47
C ALA A 16 -3.86 -5.10 4.06
N ALA A 17 -2.54 -5.22 3.88
CA ALA A 17 -1.58 -4.21 4.31
C ALA A 17 -1.78 -2.87 3.57
N ALA A 18 -1.96 -2.92 2.25
CA ALA A 18 -2.21 -1.74 1.42
C ALA A 18 -3.52 -1.02 1.80
N VAL A 19 -4.62 -1.77 1.91
CA VAL A 19 -5.94 -1.25 2.31
C VAL A 19 -5.89 -0.68 3.72
N GLY A 20 -5.27 -1.39 4.66
CA GLY A 20 -5.10 -0.92 6.03
C GLY A 20 -4.35 0.41 6.11
N PHE A 21 -3.30 0.57 5.31
CA PHE A 21 -2.56 1.83 5.21
C PHE A 21 -3.43 2.98 4.69
N VAL A 22 -4.14 2.80 3.59
CA VAL A 22 -5.03 3.86 3.04
C VAL A 22 -6.15 4.20 4.02
N SER A 23 -6.79 3.20 4.63
CA SER A 23 -7.82 3.40 5.66
C SER A 23 -7.28 4.15 6.88
N SER A 24 -6.00 3.92 7.26
CA SER A 24 -5.37 4.66 8.36
C SER A 24 -5.18 6.14 8.03
N LEU A 25 -4.85 6.49 6.78
CA LEU A 25 -4.73 7.88 6.34
C LEU A 25 -6.08 8.61 6.41
N LEU A 26 -7.16 7.95 5.95
CA LEU A 26 -8.52 8.48 6.03
C LEU A 26 -8.98 8.67 7.48
N ARG A 27 -8.63 7.73 8.37
CA ARG A 27 -8.94 7.82 9.81
C ARG A 27 -8.20 8.98 10.49
N THR A 28 -6.90 9.12 10.23
CA THR A 28 -6.07 10.11 10.95
C THR A 28 -6.39 11.54 10.54
N ARG A 29 -6.81 11.76 9.29
CA ARG A 29 -6.99 13.11 8.73
C ARG A 29 -8.45 13.53 8.61
N GLY A 30 -9.40 12.60 8.81
CA GLY A 30 -10.82 12.86 8.61
C GLY A 30 -11.69 12.35 9.75
N CYS A 31 -12.90 12.91 9.84
CA CYS A 31 -13.96 12.39 10.70
C CYS A 31 -14.69 11.22 10.03
N VAL A 32 -13.94 10.19 9.60
CA VAL A 32 -14.52 8.98 8.99
C VAL A 32 -14.78 7.96 10.10
N SER A 33 -16.04 7.52 10.25
CA SER A 33 -16.40 6.54 11.28
C SER A 33 -15.79 5.16 11.02
N GLU A 34 -15.62 4.34 12.06
CA GLU A 34 -15.13 2.96 11.88
C GLU A 34 -16.05 2.13 10.97
N GLN A 35 -17.36 2.33 11.05
CA GLN A 35 -18.31 1.65 10.16
C GLN A 35 -18.07 2.02 8.69
N GLN A 36 -17.86 3.30 8.38
CA GLN A 36 -17.50 3.73 7.03
C GLN A 36 -16.14 3.14 6.62
N LEU A 37 -15.14 3.13 7.50
CA LEU A 37 -13.83 2.55 7.20
C LEU A 37 -13.91 1.04 6.91
N GLN A 38 -14.79 0.29 7.58
CA GLN A 38 -15.01 -1.12 7.28
C GLN A 38 -15.61 -1.33 5.88
N VAL A 39 -16.62 -0.53 5.51
CA VAL A 39 -17.22 -0.57 4.17
C VAL A 39 -16.19 -0.20 3.09
N PHE A 40 -15.45 0.88 3.29
CA PHE A 40 -14.37 1.30 2.39
C PHE A 40 -13.30 0.20 2.24
N SER A 41 -12.85 -0.37 3.36
CA SER A 41 -11.81 -1.41 3.35
C SER A 41 -12.27 -2.68 2.65
N GLY A 42 -13.54 -3.08 2.82
CA GLY A 42 -14.15 -4.18 2.08
C GLY A 42 -14.17 -3.91 0.59
N ALA A 43 -14.75 -2.78 0.18
CA ALA A 43 -14.88 -2.39 -1.22
C ALA A 43 -13.52 -2.28 -1.94
N LEU A 44 -12.52 -1.66 -1.30
CA LEU A 44 -11.19 -1.51 -1.90
C LEU A 44 -10.47 -2.85 -2.03
N ARG A 45 -10.55 -3.72 -1.01
CA ARG A 45 -9.96 -5.06 -1.06
C ARG A 45 -10.50 -5.89 -2.22
N GLU A 46 -11.82 -5.90 -2.40
CA GLU A 46 -12.46 -6.62 -3.51
C GLU A 46 -12.04 -6.05 -4.87
N ALA A 47 -12.03 -4.71 -4.99
CA ALA A 47 -11.62 -4.03 -6.22
C ALA A 47 -10.17 -4.33 -6.61
N LEU A 48 -9.25 -4.33 -5.62
CA LEU A 48 -7.84 -4.66 -5.85
C LEU A 48 -7.65 -6.13 -6.21
N ALA A 49 -8.31 -7.04 -5.50
CA ALA A 49 -8.21 -8.47 -5.76
C ALA A 49 -8.65 -8.81 -7.20
N GLU A 50 -9.77 -8.24 -7.66
CA GLU A 50 -10.21 -8.44 -9.05
C GLU A 50 -9.26 -7.76 -10.05
N HIS A 51 -8.78 -6.54 -9.75
CA HIS A 51 -7.86 -5.82 -10.62
C HIS A 51 -6.53 -6.57 -10.81
N TYR A 52 -6.01 -7.20 -9.76
CA TYR A 52 -4.69 -7.87 -9.74
C TYR A 52 -4.73 -9.33 -10.22
N LYS A 53 -5.91 -9.95 -10.32
CA LYS A 53 -6.14 -11.37 -10.62
C LYS A 53 -5.31 -11.98 -11.76
N HIS A 54 -5.08 -11.23 -12.83
CA HIS A 54 -4.30 -11.67 -14.01
C HIS A 54 -2.90 -11.05 -14.09
N HIS A 55 -2.56 -10.23 -13.09
CA HIS A 55 -1.32 -9.48 -13.01
C HIS A 55 -0.58 -9.78 -11.71
N TRP A 56 -0.73 -10.96 -11.13
CA TRP A 56 -0.03 -11.39 -9.91
C TRP A 56 0.95 -12.52 -10.23
N PHE A 57 2.25 -12.27 -10.09
CA PHE A 57 3.32 -13.20 -10.50
C PHE A 57 4.30 -13.42 -9.34
N PRO A 58 4.02 -14.33 -8.39
CA PRO A 58 4.90 -14.58 -7.23
C PRO A 58 6.33 -14.96 -7.61
N GLU A 59 6.53 -15.66 -8.72
CA GLU A 59 7.87 -16.05 -9.20
C GLU A 59 8.67 -14.87 -9.77
N LYS A 60 7.99 -13.78 -10.11
CA LYS A 60 8.59 -12.53 -10.61
C LYS A 60 7.85 -11.34 -9.97
N PRO A 61 8.06 -11.05 -8.67
CA PRO A 61 7.22 -10.10 -7.91
C PRO A 61 7.04 -8.74 -8.58
N PHE A 62 8.11 -8.19 -9.16
CA PHE A 62 8.08 -6.89 -9.83
C PHE A 62 7.39 -6.88 -11.20
N LYS A 63 7.12 -8.05 -11.80
CA LYS A 63 6.35 -8.12 -13.05
C LYS A 63 4.93 -7.62 -12.79
N GLY A 64 4.52 -6.59 -13.51
CA GLY A 64 3.20 -5.97 -13.32
C GLY A 64 3.10 -5.02 -12.12
N SER A 65 4.20 -4.72 -11.42
CA SER A 65 4.19 -3.80 -10.26
C SER A 65 3.62 -2.42 -10.63
N GLY A 66 4.02 -1.85 -11.78
CA GLY A 66 3.46 -0.58 -12.26
C GLY A 66 1.96 -0.64 -12.59
N TYR A 67 1.42 -1.78 -13.01
CA TYR A 67 -0.02 -1.98 -13.23
C TYR A 67 -0.77 -2.05 -11.90
N ARG A 68 -0.20 -2.71 -10.89
CA ARG A 68 -0.81 -2.85 -9.57
C ARG A 68 -0.67 -1.60 -8.71
N CYS A 69 0.30 -0.75 -9.02
CA CYS A 69 0.62 0.46 -8.26
C CYS A 69 -0.62 1.34 -8.07
N ILE A 70 -0.88 1.69 -6.81
CA ILE A 70 -1.88 2.69 -6.45
C ILE A 70 -1.18 4.04 -6.42
N ARG A 71 -1.66 5.00 -7.21
CA ARG A 71 -1.00 6.31 -7.35
C ARG A 71 -1.99 7.45 -7.16
N ILE A 72 -1.60 8.39 -6.31
CA ILE A 72 -2.25 9.69 -6.14
C ILE A 72 -1.22 10.75 -6.52
N ASN A 73 -1.60 11.61 -7.45
CA ASN A 73 -0.88 12.83 -7.81
C ASN A 73 -1.91 13.92 -8.12
N HIS A 74 -1.78 14.66 -9.22
CA HIS A 74 -2.85 15.52 -9.76
C HIS A 74 -4.15 14.75 -10.10
N LYS A 75 -4.11 13.42 -10.08
CA LYS A 75 -5.25 12.52 -10.27
C LYS A 75 -5.35 11.53 -9.11
N MET A 76 -6.56 11.37 -8.58
CA MET A 76 -6.90 10.34 -7.61
C MET A 76 -6.95 8.95 -8.27
N ASP A 77 -6.46 7.95 -7.54
CA ASP A 77 -6.59 6.55 -7.96
C ASP A 77 -8.08 6.17 -8.14
N PRO A 78 -8.48 5.58 -9.28
CA PRO A 78 -9.87 5.29 -9.56
C PRO A 78 -10.48 4.23 -8.63
N LEU A 79 -9.69 3.26 -8.12
CA LEU A 79 -10.17 2.24 -7.21
C LEU A 79 -10.41 2.84 -5.82
N ILE A 80 -9.50 3.70 -5.35
CA ILE A 80 -9.71 4.50 -4.12
C ILE A 80 -10.95 5.37 -4.27
N SER A 81 -11.07 6.13 -5.36
CA SER A 81 -12.21 7.03 -5.57
C SER A 81 -13.54 6.28 -5.59
N LYS A 82 -13.59 5.11 -6.24
CA LYS A 82 -14.79 4.28 -6.31
C LYS A 82 -15.16 3.64 -4.95
N ALA A 83 -14.17 3.19 -4.17
CA ALA A 83 -14.43 2.66 -2.84
C ALA A 83 -14.89 3.76 -1.88
N ALA A 84 -14.26 4.93 -1.94
CA ALA A 84 -14.58 6.09 -1.12
C ALA A 84 -15.98 6.66 -1.41
N SER A 85 -16.43 6.66 -2.67
CA SER A 85 -17.78 7.13 -2.99
C SER A 85 -18.88 6.30 -2.34
N GLN A 86 -18.63 5.01 -2.04
CA GLN A 86 -19.59 4.14 -1.35
C GLN A 86 -19.83 4.55 0.10
N ILE A 87 -18.90 5.29 0.71
CA ILE A 87 -19.00 5.78 2.09
C ILE A 87 -19.31 7.27 2.15
N GLY A 88 -19.69 7.88 1.02
CA GLY A 88 -20.08 9.28 0.92
C GLY A 88 -18.93 10.27 0.83
N LEU A 89 -17.69 9.83 0.60
CA LEU A 89 -16.56 10.74 0.40
C LEU A 89 -16.51 11.20 -1.06
N SER A 90 -16.58 12.51 -1.25
CA SER A 90 -16.39 13.18 -2.54
C SER A 90 -14.92 13.25 -2.92
N LEU A 91 -14.66 13.43 -4.22
CA LEU A 91 -13.29 13.58 -4.74
C LEU A 91 -12.52 14.76 -4.11
N PRO A 92 -13.10 15.96 -3.91
CA PRO A 92 -12.43 17.04 -3.18
C PRO A 92 -12.06 16.68 -1.73
N GLN A 93 -12.93 15.95 -1.02
CA GLN A 93 -12.61 15.48 0.34
C GLN A 93 -11.42 14.50 0.31
N LEU A 94 -11.35 13.60 -0.68
CA LEU A 94 -10.20 12.70 -0.81
C LEU A 94 -8.88 13.44 -1.01
N TYR A 95 -8.86 14.51 -1.81
CA TYR A 95 -7.66 15.34 -1.99
C TYR A 95 -7.25 16.10 -0.71
N GLN A 96 -8.18 16.40 0.18
CA GLN A 96 -7.88 16.99 1.50
C GLN A 96 -7.39 15.94 2.49
N LEU A 97 -7.93 14.72 2.42
CA LEU A 97 -7.69 13.66 3.40
C LEU A 97 -6.46 12.80 3.08
N LEU A 98 -6.09 12.64 1.81
CA LEU A 98 -4.97 11.80 1.40
C LEU A 98 -3.75 12.68 1.04
N PRO A 99 -2.52 12.13 1.08
CA PRO A 99 -1.35 12.83 0.56
C PRO A 99 -1.56 13.22 -0.91
N SER A 100 -1.17 14.45 -1.26
CA SER A 100 -1.25 14.95 -2.65
C SER A 100 -0.40 14.12 -3.60
N GLU A 101 0.67 13.51 -3.09
CA GLU A 101 1.55 12.60 -3.82
C GLU A 101 1.77 11.34 -3.00
N LEU A 102 1.19 10.24 -3.48
CA LEU A 102 1.35 8.91 -2.92
C LEU A 102 1.62 7.94 -4.06
N THR A 103 2.65 7.10 -3.89
CA THR A 103 2.87 5.93 -4.71
C THR A 103 2.94 4.72 -3.79
N LEU A 104 2.08 3.73 -4.00
CA LEU A 104 1.97 2.52 -3.17
C LEU A 104 2.07 1.29 -4.07
N TRP A 105 3.15 0.52 -3.89
CA TRP A 105 3.41 -0.72 -4.60
C TRP A 105 2.88 -1.89 -3.79
N VAL A 106 2.06 -2.72 -4.43
CA VAL A 106 1.47 -3.92 -3.84
C VAL A 106 1.95 -5.10 -4.67
N ASP A 107 3.07 -5.67 -4.25
CA ASP A 107 3.79 -6.72 -4.97
C ASP A 107 3.81 -8.01 -4.16
N PRO A 108 3.89 -9.20 -4.78
CA PRO A 108 4.06 -10.43 -4.02
C PRO A 108 5.18 -10.31 -3.01
N TYR A 109 4.88 -10.64 -1.75
CA TYR A 109 5.79 -10.61 -0.60
C TYR A 109 6.19 -9.23 -0.06
N GLU A 110 5.86 -8.13 -0.74
CA GLU A 110 6.26 -6.78 -0.29
C GLU A 110 5.19 -5.73 -0.61
N VAL A 111 4.85 -4.92 0.40
CA VAL A 111 4.09 -3.68 0.19
C VAL A 111 4.96 -2.52 0.63
N SER A 112 5.18 -1.57 -0.26
CA SER A 112 6.01 -0.40 0.01
C SER A 112 5.36 0.86 -0.55
N TYR A 113 5.71 2.01 0.01
CA TYR A 113 5.13 3.28 -0.41
C TYR A 113 6.15 4.41 -0.38
N ARG A 114 5.81 5.49 -1.09
CA ARG A 114 6.49 6.77 -1.07
C ARG A 114 5.45 7.89 -0.98
N ILE A 115 5.67 8.86 -0.11
CA ILE A 115 4.88 10.10 -0.02
C ILE A 115 5.76 11.27 -0.49
N GLY A 116 5.28 12.04 -1.47
CA GLY A 116 6.06 13.08 -2.16
C GLY A 116 6.95 12.52 -3.29
N GLU A 117 7.27 13.36 -4.27
CA GLU A 117 8.23 13.02 -5.34
C GLU A 117 9.60 12.61 -4.79
N ASP A 118 10.15 13.39 -3.85
CA ASP A 118 11.46 13.16 -3.20
C ASP A 118 11.37 12.34 -1.90
N GLY A 119 10.23 11.69 -1.65
CA GLY A 119 10.01 10.90 -0.45
C GLY A 119 10.93 9.68 -0.36
N SER A 120 11.25 9.27 0.86
CA SER A 120 11.87 7.95 1.09
C SER A 120 10.88 6.82 0.83
N ILE A 121 11.38 5.68 0.35
CA ILE A 121 10.58 4.45 0.23
C ILE A 121 10.52 3.78 1.60
N CYS A 122 9.30 3.51 2.08
CA CYS A 122 9.02 2.82 3.33
C CYS A 122 8.33 1.48 3.04
N VAL A 123 8.69 0.43 3.77
CA VAL A 123 8.07 -0.90 3.65
C VAL A 123 6.98 -1.05 4.72
N LEU A 124 5.76 -1.37 4.28
CA LEU A 124 4.59 -1.64 5.12
C LEU A 124 4.43 -3.13 5.44
N TYR A 125 4.81 -3.99 4.49
CA TYR A 125 4.71 -5.44 4.62
C TYR A 125 5.92 -6.07 3.93
N ASP A 126 6.52 -7.05 4.61
CA ASP A 126 7.59 -7.89 4.09
C ASP A 126 7.37 -9.32 4.60
N ALA A 127 7.01 -10.23 3.69
CA ALA A 127 6.76 -11.63 4.03
C ALA A 127 8.03 -12.35 4.54
N THR A 128 9.23 -11.87 4.18
CA THR A 128 10.50 -12.46 4.59
C THR A 128 10.90 -12.09 6.02
N ALA A 129 10.36 -10.99 6.55
CA ALA A 129 10.61 -10.52 7.91
C ALA A 129 9.95 -11.40 9.00
N THR A 130 9.10 -12.37 8.63
CA THR A 130 8.50 -13.33 9.58
C THR A 130 9.37 -14.54 9.90
N LYS A 131 10.61 -14.63 9.37
CA LYS A 131 11.60 -15.55 9.94
C LYS A 131 12.12 -14.97 11.25
N PRO A 132 12.05 -15.69 12.40
CA PRO A 132 12.43 -15.13 13.69
C PRO A 132 13.96 -15.01 13.77
N ALA A 133 14.50 -13.90 13.28
CA ALA A 133 15.67 -13.29 13.90
C ALA A 133 15.14 -12.33 14.97
N SER A 134 15.61 -12.52 16.19
CA SER A 134 15.34 -11.70 17.37
C SER A 134 15.30 -10.20 17.08
N SER A 135 14.11 -9.65 16.85
CA SER A 135 13.83 -8.22 17.02
C SER A 135 12.43 -8.07 17.61
N LYS A 136 12.37 -7.36 18.73
CA LYS A 136 11.20 -7.16 19.58
C LYS A 136 9.96 -6.70 18.79
N PRO A 137 8.74 -7.02 19.26
CA PRO A 137 7.53 -6.59 18.59
C PRO A 137 7.42 -5.07 18.63
N VAL A 138 7.38 -4.42 17.46
CA VAL A 138 6.90 -3.04 17.37
C VAL A 138 5.37 -3.10 17.42
N SER A 139 4.86 -3.30 18.63
CA SER A 139 3.50 -2.93 18.98
C SER A 139 3.55 -1.51 19.53
N SER A 140 3.17 -0.54 18.69
CA SER A 140 2.48 0.68 19.12
C SER A 140 2.10 1.47 17.89
N TYR A 141 0.80 1.70 17.73
CA TYR A 141 0.26 2.78 16.92
C TYR A 141 0.73 4.10 17.55
N GLY A 142 1.94 4.53 17.18
CA GLY A 142 2.62 5.69 17.75
C GLY A 142 2.57 6.87 16.79
N MET A 143 1.96 7.97 17.26
CA MET A 143 2.01 9.31 16.69
C MET A 143 3.32 9.62 15.95
N LEU A 144 3.22 10.04 14.69
CA LEU A 144 4.26 10.82 14.04
C LEU A 144 3.77 12.27 13.97
N THR A 145 3.95 13.01 15.06
CA THR A 145 3.94 14.47 15.01
C THR A 145 5.33 14.93 14.58
N CYS A 146 5.35 15.78 13.56
CA CYS A 146 6.52 16.18 12.79
C CYS A 146 7.38 17.19 13.56
N LYS A 147 8.00 16.81 14.70
CA LYS A 147 8.75 17.83 15.47
C LYS A 147 10.02 17.44 16.21
N ASN A 148 10.61 16.26 16.04
CA ASN A 148 11.99 16.03 16.51
C ASN A 148 12.72 15.02 15.62
N GLN A 149 13.42 15.52 14.61
CA GLN A 149 14.42 14.75 13.86
C GLN A 149 15.70 15.58 13.72
N MET A 150 16.42 15.71 14.83
CA MET A 150 17.86 15.98 14.80
C MET A 150 18.50 14.95 15.73
N MET A 151 19.50 14.23 15.23
CA MET A 151 20.23 13.11 15.88
C MET A 151 19.54 11.74 15.81
N LEU A 152 19.77 11.02 14.71
CA LEU A 152 20.40 9.69 14.69
C LEU A 152 20.38 9.18 13.24
N GLY A 153 21.52 9.31 12.57
CA GLY A 153 21.73 8.74 11.25
C GLY A 153 21.66 7.22 11.29
N ARG A 154 20.77 6.66 10.48
CA ARG A 154 20.88 5.29 9.98
C ARG A 154 20.51 5.28 8.51
N SER A 155 21.53 5.31 7.67
CA SER A 155 21.42 5.11 6.23
C SER A 155 20.91 3.69 5.99
N SER A 156 19.69 3.56 5.49
CA SER A 156 19.20 2.29 4.94
C SER A 156 19.84 2.07 3.57
N PRO A 157 20.26 0.85 3.18
CA PRO A 157 20.87 0.64 1.87
C PRO A 157 19.84 0.89 0.78
N ALA A 158 20.15 1.78 -0.17
CA ALA A 158 19.34 1.99 -1.35
C ALA A 158 19.34 0.71 -2.20
N LYS A 159 18.19 0.00 -2.26
CA LYS A 159 17.96 -1.00 -3.29
C LYS A 159 17.61 -0.24 -4.58
N ASN A 160 18.48 -0.34 -5.58
CA ASN A 160 18.33 0.32 -6.88
C ASN A 160 17.04 -0.14 -7.57
N TYR A 161 16.01 0.71 -7.57
CA TYR A 161 14.83 0.53 -8.41
C TYR A 161 15.17 1.01 -9.83
N ILE A 162 15.41 0.09 -10.76
CA ILE A 162 15.47 0.44 -12.19
C ILE A 162 14.06 0.30 -12.76
N MET A 163 13.43 1.41 -13.06
CA MET A 163 12.17 1.46 -13.80
C MET A 163 12.49 1.45 -15.29
N THR A 164 12.33 0.30 -15.97
CA THR A 164 12.37 0.25 -17.43
C THR A 164 11.03 0.74 -17.99
N VAL A 165 11.05 1.89 -18.65
CA VAL A 165 9.96 2.34 -19.52
C VAL A 165 10.12 1.66 -20.87
N SER A 166 9.13 0.86 -21.29
CA SER A 166 9.03 0.37 -22.67
C SER A 166 8.08 1.27 -23.43
N SER A 167 8.55 1.78 -24.57
CA SER A 167 7.79 2.53 -25.57
C SER A 167 6.73 1.70 -26.28
#